data_AF-A0A167E9U4-F1
#
_entry.id   AF-A0A167E9U4-F1
#
_cell.length_a   1.000
_cell.length_b   1.000
_cell.length_c   1.000
_cell.angle_alpha   90.00
_cell.angle_beta   90.00
_cell.angle_gamma   90.00
#
_symmetry.space_group_name_H-M   'P 1'
#
loop_
_entity.id
_entity.type
_entity.pdbx_description
1 polymer ?
#
loop_
_entity_poly.entity_id
_entity_poly.type
_entity_poly.pdbx_seq_one_letter_code
_entity_poly.pdbx_strand_id
1 'polypeptide(L)' 'MTEHELFTAKQWLEIKNIRNSLLRETDWTQVNDHPFSEQESLLIKDYRAALRNIPQEFNSPESVVWPQKPDVLKAS' A
#
# COMPACT_ATOMS: atom_id res chain seq x y z
N MET A 1 9.22 10.13 -26.04
CA MET A 1 8.06 9.73 -25.23
C MET A 1 6.79 10.20 -25.93
N THR A 2 5.85 9.29 -26.18
CA THR A 2 4.52 9.57 -26.72
C THR A 2 3.59 10.13 -25.63
N GLU A 3 2.46 10.70 -26.03
CA GLU A 3 1.42 11.17 -25.10
C GLU A 3 0.90 10.04 -24.20
N HIS A 4 0.76 8.84 -24.76
CA HIS A 4 0.37 7.64 -24.02
C HIS A 4 1.40 7.28 -22.94
N GLU A 5 2.70 7.28 -23.27
CA GLU A 5 3.76 7.01 -22.28
C GLU A 5 3.79 8.05 -21.16
N LEU A 6 3.55 9.33 -21.48
CA LEU A 6 3.43 10.40 -20.48
C LEU A 6 2.23 10.21 -19.55
N PHE A 7 1.09 9.80 -20.09
CA PHE A 7 -0.12 9.53 -19.32
C PHE A 7 0.09 8.36 -18.36
N THR A 8 0.62 7.25 -18.86
CA THR A 8 0.93 6.06 -18.06
C THR A 8 1.93 6.38 -16.93
N ALA A 9 2.97 7.16 -17.22
CA ALA A 9 3.93 7.60 -16.20
C ALA A 9 3.28 8.45 -15.10
N LYS A 10 2.32 9.32 -15.44
CA LYS A 10 1.57 10.12 -14.45
C LYS A 10 0.71 9.22 -13.56
N GLN A 11 0.01 8.24 -14.10
CA GLN A 11 -0.80 7.34 -13.29
C GLN A 11 0.05 6.50 -12.33
N TRP A 12 1.21 6.00 -12.76
CA TRP A 12 2.14 5.32 -11.87
C TRP A 12 2.69 6.22 -10.76
N LEU A 13 2.88 7.51 -11.05
CA LEU A 13 3.26 8.49 -10.03
C LEU A 13 2.15 8.68 -8.99
N GLU A 14 0.89 8.75 -9.42
CA GLU A 14 -0.27 8.81 -8.51
C GLU A 14 -0.37 7.56 -7.63
N ILE A 15 -0.26 6.37 -8.23
CA ILE A 15 -0.24 5.09 -7.49
C ILE A 15 0.89 5.07 -6.46
N LYS A 16 2.10 5.52 -6.83
CA LYS A 16 3.22 5.63 -5.89
C LYS A 16 2.89 6.54 -4.72
N ASN A 17 2.24 7.67 -4.96
CA ASN A 17 1.86 8.61 -3.90
C ASN A 17 0.81 8.02 -2.95
N ILE A 18 -0.23 7.37 -3.49
CA ILE A 18 -1.26 6.70 -2.69
C ILE A 18 -0.63 5.59 -1.84
N ARG A 19 0.19 4.72 -2.45
CA ARG A 19 0.90 3.65 -1.75
C ARG A 19 1.75 4.20 -0.60
N ASN A 20 2.51 5.27 -0.86
CA ASN A 20 3.33 5.90 0.16
C ASN A 20 2.49 6.49 1.30
N SER A 21 1.32 7.06 1.01
CA SER A 21 0.37 7.53 2.04
C SER A 21 -0.11 6.38 2.92
N LEU A 22 -0.59 5.28 2.32
CA LEU A 22 -1.10 4.11 3.04
C LEU A 22 -0.01 3.43 3.89
N LEU A 23 1.22 3.38 3.40
CA LEU A 23 2.38 2.91 4.18
C LEU A 23 2.69 3.88 5.33
N ARG A 24 2.60 5.19 5.12
CA ARG A 24 2.85 6.18 6.17
C ARG A 24 1.82 6.11 7.29
N GLU A 25 0.54 5.94 6.95
CA GLU A 25 -0.55 5.78 7.92
C GLU A 25 -0.35 4.58 8.86
N THR A 26 0.36 3.56 8.38
CA THR A 26 0.61 2.32 9.13
C THR A 26 2.03 2.22 9.65
N ASP A 27 2.84 3.28 9.55
CA ASP A 27 4.26 3.20 9.90
C ASP A 27 4.48 3.05 11.41
N TRP A 28 3.64 3.70 12.21
CA TRP A 28 3.65 3.58 13.67
C TRP A 28 3.42 2.15 14.17
N THR A 29 2.84 1.27 13.36
CA THR A 29 2.59 -0.13 13.72
C THR A 29 3.84 -1.01 13.59
N GLN A 30 4.94 -0.48 13.05
CA GLN A 30 6.17 -1.23 12.78
C GLN A 30 7.18 -1.12 13.91
N VAL A 31 6.93 -0.29 14.92
CA VAL A 31 7.76 -0.24 16.12
C VAL A 31 7.45 -1.42 17.03
N ASN A 32 8.42 -1.87 17.83
CA ASN A 32 8.24 -3.02 18.72
C ASN A 32 7.21 -2.78 19.84
N ASP A 33 6.97 -1.51 20.19
CA ASP A 33 6.07 -1.10 21.28
C ASP A 33 4.66 -0.76 20.76
N HIS A 34 4.08 -1.65 19.95
CA HIS A 34 2.74 -1.48 19.41
C HIS A 34 1.71 -2.29 20.23
N PRO A 35 0.44 -1.87 20.32
CA PRO A 35 -0.57 -2.55 21.14
C PRO A 35 -1.17 -3.82 20.49
N PHE A 36 -0.73 -4.19 19.29
CA PHE A 36 -1.27 -5.33 18.54
C PHE A 36 -0.74 -6.68 19.02
N SER A 37 -1.61 -7.68 19.04
CA SER A 37 -1.24 -9.08 19.20
C SER A 37 -0.45 -9.61 17.99
N GLU A 38 0.18 -10.78 18.13
CA GLU A 38 0.95 -11.39 17.03
C GLU A 38 0.11 -11.59 15.77
N GLN A 39 -1.14 -12.05 15.90
CA GLN A 39 -2.04 -12.29 14.78
C GLN A 39 -2.41 -10.97 14.07
N GLU A 40 -2.67 -9.91 14.83
CA GLU A 40 -2.98 -8.59 14.26
C GLU A 40 -1.75 -7.99 13.57
N SER A 41 -0.56 -8.14 14.16
CA SER A 41 0.69 -7.72 13.54
C SER A 41 0.99 -8.46 12.24
N LEU A 42 0.62 -9.75 12.12
CA LEU A 42 0.71 -10.49 10.87
C LEU A 42 -0.22 -9.87 9.80
N LEU A 43 -1.48 -9.58 10.13
CA LEU A 43 -2.41 -8.93 9.19
C LEU A 43 -1.88 -7.57 8.70
N ILE A 44 -1.28 -6.79 9.59
CA ILE A 44 -0.70 -5.49 9.24
C ILE A 44 0.55 -5.66 8.36
N LYS A 45 1.40 -6.65 8.65
CA LYS A 45 2.57 -6.98 7.81
C LYS A 45 2.15 -7.40 6.42
N ASP A 46 1.16 -8.27 6.30
CA ASP A 46 0.63 -8.75 5.01
C ASP A 46 0.02 -7.61 4.20
N TYR A 47 -0.77 -6.75 4.84
CA TYR A 47 -1.30 -5.54 4.20
C TYR A 47 -0.18 -4.63 3.67
N ARG A 48 0.86 -4.35 4.48
CA ARG A 48 2.00 -3.53 4.06
C ARG A 48 2.83 -4.19 2.95
N ALA A 49 2.95 -5.52 2.96
CA ALA A 49 3.62 -6.27 1.90
C ALA A 49 2.85 -6.15 0.58
N ALA A 50 1.54 -6.37 0.59
CA ALA A 50 0.67 -6.22 -0.58
C ALA A 50 0.77 -4.81 -1.18
N LEU A 51 0.76 -3.75 -0.35
CA LEU A 51 0.97 -2.37 -0.83
C LEU A 51 2.31 -2.18 -1.57
N ARG A 52 3.41 -2.75 -1.03
CA ARG A 52 4.74 -2.62 -1.64
C ARG A 52 4.84 -3.36 -2.97
N ASN A 53 4.11 -4.48 -3.11
CA ASN A 53 4.15 -5.32 -4.29
C ASN A 53 3.33 -4.76 -5.47
N ILE A 54 2.46 -3.77 -5.28
CA ILE A 54 1.62 -3.17 -6.35
C ILE A 54 2.40 -2.88 -7.65
N PRO A 55 3.55 -2.19 -7.66
CA PRO A 55 4.26 -1.91 -8.91
C PRO A 55 4.86 -3.14 -9.61
N GLN A 56 4.94 -4.28 -8.93
CA GLN A 56 5.47 -5.54 -9.45
C GLN A 56 4.36 -6.53 -9.84
N GLU A 57 3.19 -6.44 -9.20
CA GLU A 57 2.05 -7.33 -9.45
C GLU A 57 1.16 -6.86 -10.60
N PHE A 58 1.17 -5.56 -10.92
CA PHE A 58 0.33 -4.99 -11.97
C PHE A 58 1.15 -4.48 -13.15
N ASN A 59 0.79 -4.91 -14.36
CA ASN A 59 1.42 -4.47 -15.60
C ASN A 59 0.87 -3.13 -16.12
N SER A 60 -0.31 -2.73 -15.62
CA SER A 60 -0.99 -1.50 -16.03
C SER A 60 -1.57 -0.76 -14.82
N PRO A 61 -1.49 0.59 -14.78
CA PRO A 61 -1.97 1.38 -13.66
C PRO A 61 -3.50 1.32 -13.46
N GLU A 62 -4.28 1.18 -14.53
CA GLU A 62 -5.74 1.05 -14.48
C GLU A 62 -6.23 -0.27 -13.87
N SER A 63 -5.36 -1.29 -13.83
CA SER A 63 -5.67 -2.61 -13.29
C SER A 63 -5.35 -2.73 -11.80
N VAL A 64 -4.76 -1.70 -11.18
CA VAL A 64 -4.33 -1.74 -9.78
C VAL A 64 -5.53 -1.93 -8.86
N VAL A 65 -5.47 -3.00 -8.07
CA VAL A 65 -6.41 -3.28 -6.99
C VAL A 65 -5.72 -3.06 -5.65
N TRP A 66 -6.30 -2.22 -4.80
CA TRP A 66 -5.76 -1.91 -3.49
C TRP A 66 -6.16 -2.97 -2.45
N PRO A 67 -5.21 -3.45 -1.62
CA PRO A 67 -5.54 -4.36 -0.53
C PRO A 67 -6.48 -3.68 0.46
N GLN A 68 -7.40 -4.45 1.04
CA GLN A 68 -8.31 -3.93 2.06
C GLN A 68 -7.53 -3.65 3.36
N LYS A 69 -7.74 -2.46 3.94
CA LYS A 69 -7.14 -2.08 5.22
C LYS A 69 -7.68 -3.00 6.33
N PRO A 70 -6.81 -3.71 7.07
CA PRO A 70 -7.21 -4.55 8.20
C PRO A 70 -8.08 -3.80 9.21
N ASP A 71 -9.11 -4.45 9.74
CA ASP A 71 -10.04 -3.83 10.71
C ASP A 71 -9.34 -3.38 12.00
N VAL A 72 -8.26 -4.06 12.37
CA VAL A 72 -7.40 -3.71 13.52
C VAL A 72 -6.81 -2.30 13.40
N LEU A 73 -6.70 -1.75 12.18
CA LEU A 73 -6.24 -0.39 11.92
C LEU A 73 -7.37 0.64 11.81
N LYS A 74 -8.64 0.21 11.86
CA LYS A 74 -9.81 1.10 11.86
C LYS A 74 -10.23 1.49 13.27
N ALA A 75 -9.84 0.69 14.27
CA ALA A 75 -10.22 0.86 15.67
C ALA A 75 -9.30 1.80 16.48
N SER A 76 -8.46 2.60 15.82
CA SER A 76 -7.58 3.60 16.46
C SER A 76 -8.16 5.00 16.40
#